data_AF-A0A1I5Y2T4-F1
#
_entry.id   AF-A0A1I5Y2T4-F1
#
_cell.length_a   1.000
_cell.length_b   1.000
_cell.length_c   1.000
_cell.angle_alpha   90.00
_cell.angle_beta   90.00
_cell.angle_gamma   90.00
#
_symmetry.space_group_name_H-M   'P 1'
#
loop_
_entity.id
_entity.type
_entity.pdbx_description
1 polymer ?
#
loop_
_entity_poly.entity_id
_entity_poly.type
_entity_poly.pdbx_seq_one_letter_code
_entity_poly.pdbx_strand_id
1 'polypeptide(L)'
;MGNICPCGVSVDAFSDDNNVRFEGQMGTIEGNLTYLAEVCVTTLATSTLSLDFEDTETPDENNFTFTANEITSVVCNREGQNCVVTVTGTGLVNGMEFPFEAVFRDQVATANVDIVQSFEITGFFDQSGAAPVEQGSIVALGCQEL
;
A
#
# COMPACT_ATOMS: atom_id res chain seq x y z
N MET A 1 22.78 2.85 17.25
CA MET A 1 21.57 2.16 17.76
C MET A 1 20.45 2.60 16.83
N GLY A 2 19.98 1.71 15.96
CA GLY A 2 18.92 2.02 15.01
C GLY A 2 17.62 2.26 15.77
N ASN A 3 16.84 3.25 15.35
CA ASN A 3 15.54 3.51 15.96
C ASN A 3 14.68 2.25 15.80
N ILE A 4 14.26 1.67 16.93
CA ILE A 4 13.33 0.55 16.93
C ILE A 4 11.99 1.09 16.45
N CYS A 5 11.42 0.45 15.42
CA CYS A 5 10.08 0.77 14.97
C CYS A 5 9.07 -0.15 15.67
N PRO A 6 8.26 0.37 16.62
CA PRO A 6 7.29 -0.46 17.34
C PRO A 6 6.06 -0.81 16.50
N CYS A 7 5.81 -0.06 15.41
CA CYS A 7 4.78 -0.35 14.43
C CYS A 7 5.10 0.36 13.12
N GLY A 8 5.14 -0.39 12.03
CA GLY A 8 5.49 0.11 10.71
C GLY A 8 5.43 -0.99 9.66
N VAL A 9 5.81 -0.63 8.43
CA VAL A 9 5.91 -1.58 7.33
C VAL A 9 7.01 -1.14 6.37
N SER A 10 7.76 -2.10 5.85
CA SER A 10 8.64 -1.95 4.68
C SER A 10 8.00 -2.74 3.54
N VAL A 11 7.79 -2.09 2.39
CA VAL A 11 7.13 -2.66 1.21
C VAL A 11 7.96 -2.36 -0.03
N ASP A 12 8.26 -3.42 -0.78
CA ASP A 12 8.77 -3.37 -2.16
C ASP A 12 8.06 -4.48 -2.93
N ALA A 13 6.86 -4.16 -3.42
CA ALA A 13 5.92 -5.15 -3.92
C ALA A 13 5.36 -4.79 -5.29
N PHE A 14 5.14 -5.81 -6.11
CA PHE A 14 4.56 -5.69 -7.44
C PHE A 14 3.43 -6.71 -7.59
N SER A 15 2.33 -6.30 -8.22
CA SER A 15 1.19 -7.15 -8.53
C SER A 15 0.72 -6.87 -9.97
N ASP A 16 0.69 -7.90 -10.80
CA ASP A 16 0.25 -7.86 -12.19
C ASP A 16 -1.25 -8.15 -12.35
N ASP A 17 -1.83 -7.70 -13.47
CA ASP A 17 -3.19 -8.03 -13.93
C ASP A 17 -4.30 -7.75 -12.90
N ASN A 18 -4.23 -6.59 -12.23
CA ASN A 18 -5.20 -6.16 -11.24
C ASN A 18 -6.33 -5.34 -11.86
N ASN A 19 -7.57 -5.66 -11.46
CA ASN A 19 -8.74 -4.88 -11.84
C ASN A 19 -9.01 -3.78 -10.81
N VAL A 20 -8.76 -2.53 -11.16
CA VAL A 20 -8.89 -1.35 -10.28
C VAL A 20 -10.09 -0.48 -10.68
N ARG A 21 -10.48 0.45 -9.80
CA ARG A 21 -11.54 1.43 -10.07
C ARG A 21 -11.03 2.85 -9.93
N PHE A 22 -11.51 3.70 -10.82
CA PHE A 22 -11.29 5.14 -10.77
C PHE A 22 -12.61 5.87 -10.52
N GLU A 23 -12.57 6.89 -9.66
CA GLU A 23 -13.74 7.71 -9.37
C GLU A 23 -14.22 8.42 -10.64
N GLY A 24 -15.53 8.34 -10.91
CA GLY A 24 -16.15 8.94 -12.09
C GLY A 24 -16.03 8.14 -13.39
N GLN A 25 -15.38 6.98 -13.39
CA GLN A 25 -15.36 6.06 -14.53
C GLN A 25 -16.30 4.86 -14.31
N MET A 26 -16.91 4.36 -15.39
CA MET A 26 -17.75 3.16 -15.32
C MET A 26 -16.92 1.91 -15.65
N GLY A 27 -16.89 0.96 -14.71
CA GLY A 27 -16.21 -0.32 -14.89
C GLY A 27 -14.96 -0.47 -14.01
N THR A 28 -14.17 -1.49 -14.30
CA THR A 28 -12.80 -1.64 -13.80
C THR A 28 -11.83 -1.47 -14.95
N ILE A 29 -10.60 -1.09 -14.63
CA ILE A 29 -9.49 -1.01 -15.57
C ILE A 29 -8.46 -2.03 -15.13
N GLU A 30 -7.97 -2.84 -16.05
CA GLU A 30 -6.90 -3.79 -15.77
C GLU A 30 -5.53 -3.10 -15.83
N GLY A 31 -4.66 -3.40 -14.87
CA GLY A 31 -3.30 -2.87 -14.86
C GLY A 31 -2.41 -3.42 -13.77
N ASN A 32 -1.16 -3.00 -13.80
CA ASN A 32 -0.12 -3.40 -12.85
C ASN A 32 -0.04 -2.39 -11.71
N LEU A 33 0.26 -2.88 -10.51
CA LEU A 33 0.40 -2.07 -9.30
C LEU A 33 1.79 -2.27 -8.69
N THR A 34 2.52 -1.18 -8.48
CA THR A 34 3.80 -1.17 -7.76
C THR A 34 3.64 -0.40 -6.46
N TYR A 35 3.93 -1.04 -5.33
CA TYR A 35 3.82 -0.47 -4.00
C TYR A 35 5.21 -0.32 -3.39
N LEU A 36 5.54 0.88 -2.95
CA LEU A 36 6.75 1.14 -2.20
C LEU A 36 6.38 1.83 -0.89
N ALA A 37 6.87 1.33 0.24
CA ALA A 37 6.64 1.96 1.53
C ALA A 37 7.81 1.72 2.49
N GLU A 38 8.19 2.77 3.21
CA GLU A 38 9.11 2.71 4.34
C GLU A 38 8.50 3.56 5.45
N VAL A 39 7.67 2.92 6.27
CA VAL A 39 6.77 3.61 7.20
C VAL A 39 7.02 3.16 8.62
N CYS A 40 7.15 4.12 9.53
CA CYS A 40 7.28 3.85 10.94
C CYS A 40 6.55 4.88 11.82
N VAL A 41 5.80 4.40 12.81
CA VAL A 41 5.00 5.25 13.72
C VAL A 41 5.84 6.25 14.52
N THR A 42 7.12 5.99 14.77
CA THR A 42 8.02 6.90 15.50
C THR A 42 8.69 7.93 14.61
N THR A 43 8.61 7.78 13.28
CA THR A 43 9.25 8.65 12.28
C THR A 43 8.31 8.95 11.12
N LEU A 44 7.04 9.26 11.41
CA LEU A 44 6.02 9.56 10.39
C LEU A 44 6.46 10.67 9.41
N ALA A 45 7.08 11.73 9.93
CA ALA A 45 7.52 12.88 9.13
C ALA A 45 8.61 12.54 8.08
N THR A 46 9.29 11.41 8.21
CA THR A 46 10.29 10.94 7.23
C THR A 46 9.89 9.61 6.59
N SER A 47 8.69 9.12 6.89
CA SER A 47 8.15 7.89 6.31
C SER A 47 7.71 8.16 4.88
N THR A 48 7.89 7.19 3.99
CA THR A 48 7.54 7.33 2.58
C THR A 48 6.57 6.24 2.16
N LEU A 49 5.64 6.56 1.27
CA LEU A 49 4.73 5.60 0.66
C LEU A 49 4.36 6.10 -0.73
N SER A 50 4.43 5.23 -1.73
CA SER A 50 4.00 5.51 -3.09
C SER A 50 3.29 4.31 -3.71
N LEU A 51 2.45 4.62 -4.69
CA LEU A 51 1.76 3.65 -5.52
C LEU A 51 1.90 4.11 -6.97
N ASP A 52 2.37 3.21 -7.83
CA ASP A 52 2.32 3.39 -9.28
C ASP A 52 1.31 2.42 -9.88
N PHE A 53 0.43 2.93 -10.73
CA PHE A 53 -0.48 2.14 -11.53
C PHE A 53 -0.17 2.30 -13.02
N GLU A 54 -0.03 1.16 -13.71
CA GLU A 54 0.20 1.08 -15.15
C GLU A 54 -0.97 0.34 -15.81
N ASP A 55 -1.78 1.06 -16.59
CA ASP A 55 -2.89 0.55 -17.38
C ASP A 55 -2.40 -0.38 -18.50
N THR A 56 -2.88 -1.62 -18.50
CA THR A 56 -2.50 -2.64 -19.51
C THR A 56 -3.52 -2.77 -20.64
N GLU A 57 -4.75 -2.28 -20.47
CA GLU A 57 -5.83 -2.33 -21.47
C GLU A 57 -5.77 -1.13 -22.43
N THR A 58 -5.56 0.05 -21.88
CA THR A 58 -5.43 1.34 -22.58
C THR A 58 -4.15 2.05 -22.12
N PRO A 59 -2.97 1.57 -22.55
CA PRO A 59 -1.70 2.14 -22.09
C PRO A 59 -1.67 3.66 -22.21
N ASP A 60 -1.21 4.31 -21.14
CA ASP A 60 -1.07 5.77 -20.97
C ASP A 60 -2.36 6.58 -20.69
N GLU A 61 -3.55 5.96 -20.68
CA GLU A 61 -4.80 6.69 -20.40
C GLU A 61 -5.03 6.90 -18.90
N ASN A 62 -4.83 5.86 -18.10
CA ASN A 62 -5.12 5.88 -16.65
C ASN A 62 -3.88 5.72 -15.77
N ASN A 63 -2.69 5.74 -16.36
CA ASN A 63 -1.43 5.67 -15.63
C ASN A 63 -1.34 6.80 -14.61
N PHE A 64 -1.00 6.49 -13.37
CA PHE A 64 -0.74 7.50 -12.37
C PHE A 64 0.32 7.06 -11.36
N THR A 65 0.98 8.06 -10.81
CA THR A 65 1.85 7.92 -9.64
C THR A 65 1.21 8.67 -8.49
N PHE A 66 1.00 7.97 -7.38
CA PHE A 66 0.66 8.52 -6.10
C PHE A 66 1.89 8.57 -5.20
N THR A 67 2.07 9.68 -4.49
CA THR A 67 3.10 9.78 -3.45
C THR A 67 2.50 10.40 -2.20
N ALA A 68 2.61 9.71 -1.07
CA ALA A 68 2.19 10.22 0.23
C ALA A 68 2.97 11.51 0.55
N ASN A 69 2.23 12.56 0.90
CA ASN A 69 2.77 13.86 1.29
C ASN A 69 2.85 13.95 2.83
N GLU A 70 1.81 13.47 3.52
CA GLU A 70 1.75 13.41 4.97
C GLU A 70 1.15 12.08 5.42
N ILE A 71 1.88 11.33 6.25
CA ILE A 71 1.36 10.12 6.91
C ILE A 71 0.96 10.51 8.32
N THR A 72 -0.33 10.36 8.64
CA THR A 72 -0.90 10.85 9.90
C THR A 72 -1.06 9.76 10.95
N SER A 73 -1.26 8.50 10.53
CA SER A 73 -1.43 7.38 11.43
C SER A 73 -0.96 6.07 10.81
N VAL A 74 -0.37 5.24 11.66
CA VAL A 74 0.07 3.88 11.36
C VAL A 74 -0.39 2.98 12.49
N VAL A 75 -1.18 1.97 12.16
CA VAL A 75 -1.76 1.03 13.12
C VAL A 75 -1.36 -0.38 12.73
N CYS A 76 -0.76 -1.11 13.66
CA CYS A 76 -0.40 -2.50 13.48
C CYS A 76 -1.33 -3.37 14.31
N ASN A 77 -1.95 -4.35 13.68
CA ASN A 77 -2.81 -5.32 14.32
C ASN A 77 -2.33 -6.74 14.02
N ARG A 78 -2.15 -7.53 15.06
CA ARG A 78 -1.76 -8.93 14.91
C ARG A 78 -3.00 -9.79 14.74
N GLU A 79 -3.07 -10.51 13.62
CA GLU A 79 -4.15 -11.43 13.29
C GLU A 79 -3.64 -12.87 13.32
N GLY A 80 -3.64 -13.46 14.51
CA GLY A 80 -3.05 -14.78 14.73
C GLY A 80 -1.54 -14.72 14.51
N GLN A 81 -1.07 -15.31 13.41
CA GLN A 81 0.35 -15.30 13.05
C GLN A 81 0.70 -14.25 11.97
N ASN A 82 -0.30 -13.59 11.39
CA ASN A 82 -0.10 -12.54 10.39
C ASN A 82 -0.07 -11.17 11.08
N CYS A 83 0.50 -10.18 10.40
CA CYS A 83 0.37 -8.78 10.81
C CYS A 83 -0.33 -7.96 9.73
N VAL A 84 -1.28 -7.14 10.15
CA VAL A 84 -1.96 -6.16 9.31
C VAL A 84 -1.49 -4.77 9.73
N VAL A 85 -0.94 -4.01 8.79
CA VAL A 85 -0.48 -2.63 9.00
C VAL A 85 -1.33 -1.71 8.15
N THR A 86 -2.09 -0.85 8.82
CA THR A 86 -2.90 0.20 8.19
C THR A 86 -2.15 1.52 8.26
N VAL A 87 -1.94 2.15 7.11
CA VAL A 87 -1.30 3.46 6.95
C VAL A 87 -2.32 4.43 6.38
N THR A 88 -2.45 5.61 6.99
CA THR A 88 -3.42 6.64 6.58
C THR A 88 -2.80 8.02 6.54
N GLY A 89 -3.27 8.87 5.64
CA GLY A 89 -2.73 10.21 5.48
C GLY A 89 -3.27 10.92 4.24
N THR A 90 -2.47 11.84 3.71
CA THR A 90 -2.71 12.51 2.43
C THR A 90 -1.53 12.31 1.48
N GLY A 91 -1.80 12.37 0.18
CA GLY A 91 -0.77 12.33 -0.84
C GLY A 91 -1.23 12.94 -2.15
N LEU A 92 -0.31 12.99 -3.11
CA LEU A 92 -0.50 13.71 -4.36
C LEU A 92 -0.69 12.73 -5.51
N VAL A 93 -1.69 13.01 -6.35
CA VAL A 93 -1.80 12.48 -7.72
C VAL A 93 -1.87 13.66 -8.67
N ASN A 94 -0.96 13.72 -9.64
CA ASN A 94 -0.89 14.83 -10.62
C ASN A 94 -0.90 16.24 -9.97
N GLY A 95 -0.31 16.37 -8.78
CA GLY A 95 -0.23 17.62 -8.01
C GLY A 95 -1.49 18.00 -7.23
N MET A 96 -2.55 17.18 -7.25
CA MET A 96 -3.74 17.34 -6.41
C MET A 96 -3.63 16.45 -5.17
N GLU A 97 -3.99 16.98 -4.01
CA GLU A 97 -3.92 16.27 -2.74
C GLU A 97 -5.21 15.50 -2.43
N PHE A 98 -5.06 14.24 -2.05
CA PHE A 98 -6.16 13.34 -1.68
C PHE A 98 -5.86 12.63 -0.36
N PRO A 99 -6.89 12.34 0.47
CA PRO A 99 -6.78 11.38 1.54
C PRO A 99 -6.52 9.97 0.99
N PHE A 100 -5.80 9.15 1.74
CA PHE A 100 -5.58 7.75 1.40
C PHE A 100 -5.62 6.83 2.63
N GLU A 101 -5.94 5.57 2.38
CA GLU A 101 -5.76 4.45 3.30
C GLU A 101 -5.12 3.27 2.55
N ALA A 102 -4.03 2.75 3.11
CA ALA A 102 -3.35 1.56 2.59
C ALA A 102 -3.26 0.50 3.70
N VAL A 103 -3.65 -0.73 3.40
CA VAL A 103 -3.65 -1.85 4.33
C VAL A 103 -2.76 -2.95 3.79
N PHE A 104 -1.62 -3.14 4.45
CA PHE A 104 -0.63 -4.16 4.10
C PHE A 104 -0.74 -5.34 5.06
N ARG A 105 -0.69 -6.56 4.52
CA ARG A 105 -0.72 -7.77 5.32
C ARG A 105 0.52 -8.61 5.08
N ASP A 106 1.41 -8.56 6.06
CA ASP A 106 2.56 -9.44 6.20
C ASP A 106 2.05 -10.83 6.64
N GLN A 107 2.17 -11.80 5.74
CA GLN A 107 1.73 -13.16 5.99
C GLN A 107 2.85 -13.95 6.66
N VAL A 108 2.49 -15.00 7.39
CA VAL A 108 3.48 -15.93 7.94
C VAL A 108 4.49 -16.41 6.90
N ALA A 109 5.72 -16.67 7.34
CA ALA A 109 6.80 -17.20 6.49
C ALA A 109 6.47 -18.53 5.78
N THR A 110 5.39 -19.22 6.14
CA THR A 110 4.92 -20.44 5.47
C THR A 110 3.82 -20.18 4.42
N ALA A 111 3.33 -18.95 4.29
CA ALA A 111 2.39 -18.56 3.25
C ALA A 111 3.10 -18.49 1.88
N ASN A 112 2.32 -18.59 0.80
CA ASN A 112 2.90 -18.55 -0.55
C ASN A 112 3.09 -17.12 -1.08
N VAL A 113 2.38 -16.15 -0.52
CA VAL A 113 2.29 -14.75 -0.97
C VAL A 113 2.03 -13.83 0.22
N ASP A 114 2.47 -12.58 0.13
CA ASP A 114 1.95 -11.49 0.96
C ASP A 114 0.74 -10.85 0.27
N ILE A 115 0.03 -9.96 0.99
CA ILE A 115 -1.20 -9.37 0.46
C ILE A 115 -1.24 -7.88 0.75
N VAL A 116 -1.35 -7.06 -0.30
CA VAL A 116 -1.87 -5.69 -0.15
C VAL A 116 -3.39 -5.81 -0.08
N GLN A 117 -3.93 -5.68 1.13
CA GLN A 117 -5.34 -5.98 1.39
C GLN A 117 -6.28 -4.91 0.80
N SER A 118 -5.86 -3.65 0.83
CA SER A 118 -6.53 -2.55 0.13
C SER A 118 -5.57 -1.38 -0.04
N PHE A 119 -5.79 -0.61 -1.10
CA PHE A 119 -5.21 0.71 -1.29
C PHE A 119 -6.30 1.62 -1.88
N GLU A 120 -6.75 2.59 -1.09
CA GLU A 120 -7.78 3.54 -1.48
C GLU A 120 -7.20 4.97 -1.43
N ILE A 121 -7.38 5.71 -2.51
CA ILE A 121 -7.18 7.15 -2.60
C ILE A 121 -8.56 7.78 -2.73
N THR A 122 -9.11 8.26 -1.62
CA THR A 122 -10.52 8.66 -1.54
C THR A 122 -10.85 9.73 -2.57
N GLY A 123 -11.86 9.44 -3.40
CA GLY A 123 -12.30 10.34 -4.48
C GLY A 123 -11.45 10.28 -5.75
N PHE A 124 -10.54 9.31 -5.87
CA PHE A 124 -9.71 9.13 -7.05
C PHE A 124 -9.57 7.66 -7.48
N PHE A 125 -9.10 6.77 -6.59
CA PHE A 125 -8.71 5.41 -6.94
C PHE A 125 -9.05 4.40 -5.84
N ASP A 126 -9.46 3.20 -6.23
CA ASP A 126 -9.67 2.04 -5.37
C ASP A 126 -9.11 0.80 -6.06
N GLN A 127 -8.19 0.10 -5.40
CA GLN A 127 -7.61 -1.17 -5.84
C GLN A 127 -8.68 -2.26 -6.12
N SER A 128 -9.90 -2.11 -5.57
CA SER A 128 -11.06 -2.97 -5.82
C SER A 128 -10.82 -4.45 -5.49
N GLY A 129 -10.11 -4.72 -4.39
CA GLY A 129 -9.86 -6.06 -3.89
C GLY A 129 -8.48 -6.19 -3.27
N ALA A 130 -8.17 -7.39 -2.78
CA ALA A 130 -6.84 -7.71 -2.29
C ALA A 130 -5.92 -8.10 -3.45
N ALA A 131 -4.73 -7.50 -3.50
CA ALA A 131 -3.69 -7.78 -4.49
C ALA A 131 -2.63 -8.71 -3.87
N PRO A 132 -2.52 -9.98 -4.31
CA PRO A 132 -1.43 -10.86 -3.92
C PRO A 132 -0.11 -10.35 -4.48
N VAL A 133 0.95 -10.42 -3.66
CA VAL A 133 2.31 -10.00 -4.02
C VAL A 133 3.32 -11.05 -3.57
N GLU A 134 4.54 -10.99 -4.09
CA GLU A 134 5.59 -11.95 -3.72
C GLU A 134 5.78 -12.01 -2.20
N GLN A 135 5.98 -13.22 -1.67
CA GLN A 135 6.24 -13.38 -0.24
C GLN A 135 7.54 -12.68 0.17
N GLY A 136 7.51 -11.95 1.28
CA GLY A 136 8.64 -11.18 1.80
C GLY A 136 8.75 -9.78 1.19
N SER A 137 7.84 -9.42 0.27
CA SER A 137 7.73 -8.06 -0.26
C SER A 137 7.04 -7.09 0.72
N ILE A 138 6.31 -7.61 1.71
CA ILE A 138 5.71 -6.84 2.80
C ILE A 138 6.30 -7.32 4.13
N VAL A 139 7.03 -6.45 4.82
CA VAL A 139 7.62 -6.75 6.12
C VAL A 139 7.03 -5.83 7.18
N ALA A 140 6.23 -6.38 8.08
CA ALA A 140 5.69 -5.62 9.21
C ALA A 140 6.76 -5.39 10.27
N LEU A 141 6.96 -4.11 10.64
CA LEU A 141 7.91 -3.70 11.66
C LEU A 141 7.23 -3.61 13.03
N GLY A 142 7.78 -4.29 14.04
CA GLY A 142 7.29 -4.22 15.42
C GLY A 142 6.05 -5.07 15.72
N CYS A 143 5.59 -5.86 14.76
CA CYS A 143 4.45 -6.78 14.90
C CYS A 143 4.85 -8.26 15.07
N GLN A 144 6.13 -8.57 14.83
CA GLN A 144 6.73 -9.89 14.99
C GLN A 144 7.01 -10.15 16.48
N GLU A 145 6.83 -11.40 16.95
CA GLU A 145 7.15 -11.77 18.33
C GLU A 145 8.64 -11.52 18.63
N LEU A 146 8.90 -10.94 19.81
CA LEU A 146 10.23 -10.86 20.41
C LEU A 146 10.78 -12.25 20.73
#